data_AF-A0A4Q7MQX3-F1
#
_entry.id   AF-A0A4Q7MQX3-F1
#
_cell.length_a   1.000
_cell.length_b   1.000
_cell.length_c   1.000
_cell.angle_alpha   90.00
_cell.angle_beta   90.00
_cell.angle_gamma   90.00
#
_symmetry.space_group_name_H-M   'P 1'
#
loop_
_entity.id
_entity.type
_entity.pdbx_description
1 polymer ?
#
loop_
_entity_poly.entity_id
_entity_poly.type
_entity_poly.pdbx_seq_one_letter_code
_entity_poly.pdbx_strand_id
1 'polypeptide(L)'
;MKKKEFRINFQMPIRGSDIVVPMTAIAELHHSEPYYLLRSIEIIPVKQDKPKGEIFIRELRIKEIKGEKENIWVHCDTGRESELSRSAGLAIEASGKNHTD
;
A
#
# COMPACT_ATOMS: atom_id res chain seq x y z
N MET A 1 -11.97 0.59 -20.52
CA MET A 1 -12.03 1.59 -19.41
C MET A 1 -10.62 1.96 -19.02
N LYS A 2 -10.29 3.26 -18.89
CA LYS A 2 -8.99 3.67 -18.34
C LYS A 2 -8.94 3.21 -16.89
N LYS A 3 -7.97 2.35 -16.56
CA LYS A 3 -7.69 1.93 -15.19
C LYS A 3 -7.29 3.19 -14.41
N LYS A 4 -7.96 3.48 -13.29
CA LYS A 4 -7.64 4.64 -12.46
C LYS A 4 -6.44 4.27 -11.59
N GLU A 5 -5.27 4.72 -12.01
CA GLU A 5 -4.02 4.55 -11.28
C GLU A 5 -3.67 5.83 -10.53
N PHE A 6 -3.12 5.70 -9.32
CA PHE A 6 -2.61 6.81 -8.54
C PHE A 6 -1.41 6.39 -7.70
N ARG A 7 -0.53 7.34 -7.39
CA ARG A 7 0.64 7.09 -6.55
C ARG A 7 0.25 7.22 -5.08
N ILE A 8 0.69 6.27 -4.27
CA ILE A 8 0.60 6.32 -2.82
C ILE A 8 1.98 6.36 -2.19
N ASN A 9 2.11 7.06 -1.08
CA ASN A 9 3.29 7.03 -0.23
C ASN A 9 2.87 6.52 1.15
N PHE A 10 3.63 5.59 1.71
CA PHE A 10 3.30 4.99 3.00
C PHE A 10 4.57 4.66 3.78
N GLN A 11 4.39 4.40 5.07
CA GLN A 11 5.47 4.07 5.99
C GLN A 11 5.33 2.61 6.43
N MET A 12 6.39 1.83 6.25
CA MET A 12 6.44 0.44 6.66
C MET A 12 7.35 0.28 7.88
N PRO A 13 6.80 0.07 9.09
CA PRO A 13 7.60 -0.21 10.27
C PRO A 13 8.24 -1.61 10.14
N ILE A 14 9.52 -1.72 10.50
CA ILE A 14 10.21 -3.01 10.58
C ILE A 14 9.93 -3.63 11.95
N ARG A 15 9.25 -4.78 11.95
CA ARG A 15 8.88 -5.49 13.18
C ARG A 15 10.09 -5.74 14.08
N GLY A 16 9.98 -5.34 15.34
CA GLY A 16 11.05 -5.50 16.34
C GLY A 16 12.12 -4.42 16.30
N SER A 17 11.87 -3.30 15.62
CA SER A 17 12.76 -2.13 15.60
C SER A 17 11.96 -0.83 15.54
N ASP A 18 12.60 0.28 15.91
CA ASP A 18 12.05 1.64 15.72
C ASP A 18 12.27 2.17 14.30
N ILE A 19 12.73 1.32 13.37
CA ILE A 19 13.02 1.70 11.99
C ILE A 19 11.72 1.72 11.20
N VAL A 20 11.43 2.86 10.58
CA VAL A 20 10.32 3.06 9.65
C VAL A 20 10.87 3.31 8.26
N VAL A 21 10.49 2.48 7.29
CA VAL A 21 10.93 2.58 5.89
C VAL A 21 9.87 3.33 5.09
N PRO A 22 10.16 4.53 4.55
CA PRO A 22 9.22 5.19 3.66
C PRO A 22 9.22 4.50 2.29
N MET A 23 8.03 4.28 1.77
CA MET A 23 7.79 3.53 0.53
C MET A 23 6.83 4.28 -0.38
N THR A 24 6.95 4.03 -1.68
CA THR A 24 6.02 4.52 -2.70
C THR A 24 5.53 3.35 -3.55
N ALA A 25 4.30 3.46 -4.06
CA ALA A 25 3.72 2.47 -4.97
C ALA A 25 2.70 3.11 -5.91
N ILE A 26 2.40 2.44 -7.01
CA ILE A 26 1.29 2.76 -7.90
C ILE A 26 0.12 1.85 -7.55
N ALA A 27 -1.00 2.42 -7.12
CA ALA A 27 -2.23 1.71 -6.82
C ALA A 27 -3.18 1.73 -8.03
N GLU A 28 -3.65 0.55 -8.45
CA GLU A 28 -4.68 0.37 -9.47
C GLU A 28 -5.94 -0.24 -8.84
N LEU A 29 -7.11 0.41 -8.99
CA LEU A 29 -8.39 -0.16 -8.55
C LEU A 29 -8.97 -1.14 -9.59
N HIS A 30 -9.32 -2.34 -9.15
CA HIS A 30 -10.01 -3.36 -9.94
C HIS A 30 -11.47 -3.51 -9.47
N HIS A 31 -12.43 -3.51 -10.42
CA HIS A 31 -13.86 -3.35 -10.10
C HIS A 31 -14.69 -4.64 -10.05
N SER A 32 -14.19 -5.78 -10.55
CA SER A 32 -14.97 -7.03 -10.57
C SER A 32 -15.13 -7.64 -9.17
N GLU A 33 -14.10 -7.50 -8.35
CA GLU A 33 -14.11 -7.64 -6.89
C GLU A 33 -13.25 -6.46 -6.40
N PRO A 34 -13.77 -5.50 -5.59
CA PRO A 34 -13.02 -4.29 -5.28
C PRO A 34 -11.73 -4.63 -4.53
N TYR A 35 -10.62 -4.61 -5.26
CA TYR A 35 -9.27 -4.77 -4.72
C TYR A 35 -8.33 -3.75 -5.39
N TYR A 36 -7.26 -3.44 -4.69
CA TYR A 36 -6.18 -2.60 -5.19
C TYR A 36 -4.97 -3.46 -5.51
N LEU A 37 -4.44 -3.26 -6.71
CA LEU A 37 -3.16 -3.83 -7.15
C LEU A 37 -2.09 -2.76 -6.99
N LEU A 38 -1.17 -2.95 -6.06
CA LEU A 38 0.01 -2.12 -5.90
C LEU A 38 1.15 -2.67 -6.75
N ARG A 39 1.75 -1.81 -7.56
CA ARG A 39 2.91 -2.11 -8.40
C ARG A 39 4.01 -1.10 -8.18
N SER A 40 5.20 -1.41 -8.69
CA SER A 40 6.38 -0.55 -8.59
C SER A 40 6.63 -0.07 -7.17
N ILE A 41 6.61 -1.03 -6.23
CA ILE A 41 6.79 -0.75 -4.82
C ILE A 41 8.28 -0.49 -4.56
N GLU A 42 8.61 0.72 -4.14
CA GLU A 42 10.00 1.19 -3.99
C GLU A 42 10.24 1.81 -2.62
N ILE A 43 11.45 1.64 -2.06
CA ILE A 43 11.89 2.42 -0.90
C ILE A 43 12.19 3.85 -1.36
N ILE A 44 11.66 4.83 -0.65
CA ILE A 44 12.07 6.23 -0.81
C ILE A 44 13.40 6.41 -0.07
N PRO A 45 14.51 6.75 -0.74
CA PRO A 45 15.80 6.90 -0.07
C PRO A 45 15.76 8.04 0.95
N VAL A 46 16.07 7.75 2.23
CA VAL A 46 16.15 8.78 3.30
C VAL A 46 17.46 9.58 3.23
N LYS A 47 18.49 9.05 2.55
CA LYS A 47 19.77 9.73 2.26
C LYS A 47 20.16 9.50 0.80
N GLN A 48 20.61 10.56 0.12
CA GLN A 48 20.89 10.58 -1.33
C GLN A 48 21.98 9.60 -1.78
N ASP A 49 22.81 9.07 -0.87
CA ASP A 49 23.98 8.23 -1.19
C ASP A 49 23.77 6.72 -1.06
N LYS A 50 22.57 6.24 -0.74
CA LYS A 50 22.31 4.79 -0.72
C LYS A 50 21.75 4.34 -2.08
N PRO A 51 22.25 3.22 -2.65
CA PRO A 51 21.67 2.67 -3.86
C PRO A 51 20.18 2.48 -3.63
N LYS A 52 19.36 2.84 -4.65
CA LYS A 52 17.93 2.55 -4.66
C LYS A 52 17.78 1.05 -4.39
N GLY A 53 17.46 0.70 -3.14
CA GLY A 53 17.22 -0.68 -2.78
C GLY A 53 15.90 -1.06 -3.41
N GLU A 54 15.94 -1.78 -4.52
CA GLU A 54 14.76 -2.41 -5.09
C GLU A 54 14.21 -3.40 -4.07
N ILE A 55 13.17 -3.01 -3.34
CA ILE A 55 12.33 -4.00 -2.66
C ILE A 55 11.58 -4.74 -3.77
N PHE A 56 11.87 -6.03 -3.91
CA PHE A 56 11.40 -6.91 -4.98
C PHE A 56 9.92 -7.32 -4.87
N ILE A 57 9.05 -6.50 -4.27
CA ILE A 57 7.61 -6.78 -4.25
C ILE A 57 7.05 -6.32 -5.60
N ARG A 58 7.04 -7.25 -6.56
CA ARG A 58 6.59 -6.97 -7.93
C ARG A 58 5.14 -6.48 -7.95
N GLU A 59 4.28 -7.15 -7.20
CA GLU A 59 2.85 -6.84 -7.13
C GLU A 59 2.31 -7.21 -5.74
N LEU A 60 1.47 -6.34 -5.16
CA LEU A 60 0.71 -6.62 -3.95
C LEU A 60 -0.78 -6.44 -4.23
N ARG A 61 -1.61 -7.43 -3.90
CA ARG A 61 -3.06 -7.33 -4.03
C ARG A 61 -3.67 -7.22 -2.65
N ILE A 62 -4.31 -6.09 -2.38
CA ILE A 62 -5.00 -5.86 -1.10
C ILE A 62 -6.46 -5.48 -1.34
N LYS A 63 -7.30 -5.85 -0.39
CA LYS A 63 -8.71 -5.44 -0.37
C LYS A 63 -9.10 -5.01 1.03
N GLU A 64 -10.06 -4.11 1.07
CA GLU A 64 -10.72 -3.71 2.31
C GLU A 64 -11.79 -4.75 2.65
N ILE A 65 -11.81 -5.23 3.89
CA ILE A 65 -12.89 -6.05 4.43
C ILE A 65 -13.47 -5.34 5.66
N LYS A 66 -14.78 -5.44 5.84
CA LYS A 66 -15.45 -4.93 7.04
C LYS A 66 -15.04 -5.79 8.24
N GLY A 67 -14.31 -5.20 9.19
CA GLY A 67 -14.09 -5.80 10.50
C GLY A 67 -15.23 -5.44 11.46
N GLU A 68 -15.20 -6.04 12.66
CA GLU A 68 -16.23 -5.82 13.68
C GLU A 68 -16.26 -4.40 14.24
N LYS A 69 -15.10 -3.72 14.26
CA LYS A 69 -14.93 -2.37 14.81
C LYS A 69 -14.47 -1.35 13.78
N GLU A 70 -13.62 -1.79 12.85
CA GLU A 70 -13.06 -0.96 11.79
C GLU A 70 -12.89 -1.79 10.52
N ASN A 71 -12.84 -1.13 9.37
CA ASN A 71 -12.45 -1.78 8.14
C ASN A 71 -10.95 -2.14 8.22
N ILE A 72 -10.59 -3.33 7.74
CA ILE A 72 -9.22 -3.81 7.76
C ILE A 72 -8.74 -4.13 6.34
N TRP A 73 -7.46 -3.88 6.10
CA TRP A 73 -6.84 -4.11 4.80
C TRP A 73 -6.06 -5.41 4.80
N VAL A 74 -6.50 -6.35 3.96
CA VAL A 74 -5.95 -7.70 3.91
C VAL A 74 -5.35 -8.02 2.55
N HIS A 75 -4.36 -8.91 2.53
CA HIS A 75 -3.87 -9.48 1.29
C HIS A 75 -4.95 -10.35 0.65
N CYS A 76 -5.12 -10.25 -0.66
CA CYS A 76 -6.15 -11.01 -1.38
C CYS A 76 -5.89 -12.53 -1.38
N ASP A 77 -4.62 -12.94 -1.31
CA ASP A 77 -4.19 -14.35 -1.37
C ASP A 77 -4.42 -15.11 -0.05
N THR A 78 -4.22 -14.43 1.09
CA THR A 78 -4.28 -15.04 2.42
C THR A 78 -5.51 -14.61 3.22
N GLY A 79 -6.16 -13.50 2.85
CA GLY A 79 -7.23 -12.89 3.64
C GLY A 79 -6.76 -12.38 5.00
N ARG A 80 -5.44 -12.25 5.21
CA ARG A 80 -4.86 -11.81 6.47
C ARG A 80 -4.34 -10.39 6.36
N GLU A 81 -4.38 -9.66 7.46
CA GLU A 81 -3.70 -8.37 7.59
C GLU A 81 -2.20 -8.59 7.81
N SER A 82 -1.38 -7.71 7.24
CA SER A 82 -0.02 -7.48 7.70
C SER A 82 0.26 -5.98 7.80
N GLU A 83 1.39 -5.63 8.42
CA GLU A 83 1.88 -4.25 8.44
C GLU A 83 1.90 -3.60 7.05
N LEU A 84 2.27 -4.37 6.02
CA LEU A 84 2.30 -3.88 4.64
C LEU A 84 0.89 -3.61 4.08
N SER A 85 -0.05 -4.56 4.23
CA SER A 85 -1.41 -4.36 3.70
C SER A 85 -2.12 -3.22 4.43
N ARG A 86 -1.93 -3.13 5.75
CA ARG A 86 -2.46 -2.05 6.59
C ARG A 86 -1.91 -0.69 6.18
N SER A 87 -0.59 -0.51 6.15
CA SER A 87 0.03 0.78 5.80
C SER A 87 -0.33 1.24 4.39
N ALA A 88 -0.36 0.32 3.42
CA ALA A 88 -0.74 0.67 2.06
C ALA A 88 -2.23 1.01 1.92
N GLY A 89 -3.10 0.26 2.62
CA GLY A 89 -4.54 0.52 2.66
C GLY A 89 -4.89 1.91 3.22
N LEU A 90 -4.28 2.27 4.35
CA LEU A 90 -4.45 3.61 4.93
C LEU A 90 -3.99 4.73 3.98
N ALA A 91 -2.91 4.52 3.23
CA ALA A 91 -2.44 5.48 2.23
C ALA A 91 -3.37 5.60 1.01
N ILE A 92 -4.04 4.51 0.62
CA ILE A 92 -5.10 4.53 -0.39
C ILE A 92 -6.29 5.36 0.11
N GLU A 93 -6.76 5.14 1.33
CA GLU A 93 -7.86 5.91 1.91
C GLU A 93 -7.55 7.42 1.97
N ALA A 94 -6.34 7.77 2.42
CA ALA A 94 -5.90 9.16 2.48
C ALA A 94 -5.85 9.80 1.08
N SER A 95 -5.42 9.04 0.06
CA SER A 95 -5.37 9.51 -1.33
C SER A 95 -6.77 9.68 -1.93
N GLY A 96 -7.74 8.86 -1.53
CA GLY A 96 -9.14 8.96 -1.95
C GLY A 96 -9.89 10.14 -1.29
N LYS A 97 -9.59 10.44 -0.02
CA LYS A 97 -10.21 11.55 0.73
C LYS A 97 -9.83 12.94 0.19
N ASN A 98 -8.66 13.08 -0.44
CA ASN A 98 -8.18 14.34 -1.03
C ASN A 98 -8.86 14.73 -2.36
N HIS A 99 -9.87 13.99 -2.82
CA HIS A 99 -10.67 14.30 -4.02
C HIS A 99 -12.09 14.79 -3.70
N THR A 100 -12.36 15.15 -2.44
CA THR A 100 -13.71 15.50 -1.94
C THR A 100 -13.82 16.88 -1.30
N ASP A 101 -12.82 17.75 -1.44
CA ASP A 101 -12.90 19.18 -1.08
C ASP A 101 -12.79 20.07 -2.34
#